data_AF-A0A085ZC69-F1
#
_entry.id   AF-A0A085ZC69-F1
#
_cell.length_a   1.000
_cell.length_b   1.000
_cell.length_c   1.000
_cell.angle_alpha   90.00
_cell.angle_beta   90.00
_cell.angle_gamma   90.00
#
_symmetry.space_group_name_H-M   'P 1'
#
loop_
_entity.id
_entity.type
_entity.pdbx_description
1 polymer ?
#
loop_
_entity_poly.entity_id
_entity_poly.type
_entity_poly.pdbx_seq_one_letter_code
_entity_poly.pdbx_strand_id
1 'polypeptide(L)'
;MFNGIATGQNIFKSALIGFSGINYSFNLSSTDGINAGYKHYMMSNDYTEDKFGISGGSKDALSTVLNLLGINPSAPASMYSFSAMASVLVPKDAWIAVANKDTMDEWAKGYVKFNINKNDFLEYSNGFQKDVARGITNPVTGKMILAPALLNGKRTNFGLGSVMIHEVKHYTNWKNGILQGNDPLVNALNEISSYQFTAEWTGSMDSGIFEYLMTISLYYLNTLKYK
;
A
#
# COMPACT_ATOMS: atom_id res chain seq x y z
N MET A 1 22.33 39.32 6.12
CA MET A 1 22.74 39.60 4.73
C MET A 1 22.85 38.27 3.99
N PHE A 2 22.18 38.18 2.84
CA PHE A 2 22.06 37.03 1.95
C PHE A 2 23.25 36.91 0.97
N ASN A 3 23.46 35.68 0.45
CA ASN A 3 23.87 35.25 -0.92
C ASN A 3 24.82 34.04 -0.80
N GLY A 4 24.50 32.81 -1.25
CA GLY A 4 23.89 32.35 -2.51
C GLY A 4 25.01 31.79 -3.42
N ILE A 5 24.92 30.77 -4.28
CA ILE A 5 23.87 29.87 -4.81
C ILE A 5 24.60 28.71 -5.55
N ALA A 6 23.99 27.52 -5.52
CA ALA A 6 24.02 26.37 -6.44
C ALA A 6 25.33 25.90 -7.14
N THR A 7 25.60 24.60 -7.05
CA THR A 7 25.63 23.71 -8.25
C THR A 7 25.51 22.24 -7.85
N GLY A 8 24.44 21.57 -8.31
CA GLY A 8 24.34 20.12 -8.28
C GLY A 8 25.28 19.51 -9.32
N GLN A 9 25.91 18.38 -8.99
CA GLN A 9 26.49 17.45 -9.96
C GLN A 9 27.01 16.16 -9.28
N ASN A 10 26.56 15.02 -9.83
CA ASN A 10 27.23 13.70 -9.83
C ASN A 10 27.04 12.73 -8.64
N ILE A 11 25.80 12.31 -8.37
CA ILE A 11 25.53 11.00 -7.70
C ILE A 11 25.47 9.84 -8.73
N PHE A 12 25.51 10.15 -10.04
CA PHE A 12 25.30 9.20 -11.14
C PHE A 12 26.56 8.58 -11.77
N LYS A 13 27.79 8.87 -11.31
CA LYS A 13 29.03 8.43 -11.99
C LYS A 13 29.72 7.19 -11.41
N SER A 14 29.25 6.61 -10.30
CA SER A 14 29.96 5.51 -9.62
C SER A 14 29.35 4.12 -9.87
N ALA A 15 28.33 3.99 -10.72
CA ALA A 15 27.55 2.76 -10.91
C ALA A 15 27.92 1.93 -12.16
N LEU A 16 29.19 1.95 -12.60
CA LEU A 16 29.58 1.34 -13.89
C LEU A 16 30.48 0.09 -13.79
N ILE A 17 30.90 -0.35 -12.60
CA ILE A 17 31.84 -1.48 -12.49
C ILE A 17 31.26 -2.52 -11.53
N GLY A 18 30.66 -3.58 -12.07
CA GLY A 18 30.46 -4.81 -11.29
C GLY A 18 29.13 -5.53 -11.46
N PHE A 19 28.79 -5.94 -12.68
CA PHE A 19 27.85 -7.05 -12.88
C PHE A 19 28.46 -8.07 -13.84
N SER A 20 29.32 -8.94 -13.29
CA SER A 20 29.61 -10.24 -13.91
C SER A 20 29.34 -11.33 -12.89
N GLY A 21 28.19 -12.00 -13.06
CA GLY A 21 27.93 -13.33 -12.53
C GLY A 21 27.20 -13.41 -11.19
N ILE A 22 25.86 -13.47 -11.23
CA ILE A 22 25.09 -14.23 -10.23
C ILE A 22 23.92 -14.94 -10.94
N ASN A 23 23.95 -16.27 -10.96
CA ASN A 23 22.88 -17.17 -11.40
C ASN A 23 21.97 -17.49 -10.20
N TYR A 24 20.64 -17.38 -10.36
CA TYR A 24 19.67 -17.90 -9.38
C TYR A 24 18.97 -19.15 -9.93
N SER A 25 18.91 -20.21 -9.12
CA SER A 25 18.13 -21.42 -9.40
C SER A 25 17.01 -21.55 -8.35
N PHE A 26 15.76 -21.59 -8.81
CA PHE A 26 14.59 -21.81 -7.96
C PHE A 26 14.23 -23.31 -7.98
N ASN A 27 14.11 -23.93 -6.82
CA ASN A 27 13.63 -25.30 -6.70
C ASN A 27 12.17 -25.30 -6.23
N LEU A 28 11.24 -25.48 -7.18
CA LEU A 28 9.80 -25.66 -6.92
C LEU A 28 9.50 -27.16 -6.82
N SER A 29 9.67 -27.72 -5.63
CA SER A 29 9.14 -29.05 -5.32
C SER A 29 8.33 -29.00 -4.02
N SER A 30 7.02 -28.85 -4.16
CA SER A 30 6.06 -29.25 -3.12
C SER A 30 4.90 -29.95 -3.82
N THR A 31 4.71 -31.23 -3.45
CA THR A 31 3.76 -32.19 -4.02
C THR A 31 2.38 -32.16 -3.37
N ASP A 32 2.04 -31.14 -2.58
CA ASP A 32 0.73 -31.06 -1.91
C ASP A 32 -0.28 -30.27 -2.75
N GLY A 33 -0.75 -30.93 -3.81
CA GLY A 33 -1.79 -30.45 -4.68
C GLY A 33 -3.16 -30.32 -3.99
N ILE A 34 -3.80 -29.18 -4.22
CA ILE A 34 -5.26 -29.00 -4.33
C ILE A 34 -6.06 -28.82 -3.01
N ASN A 35 -5.47 -28.94 -1.81
CA ASN A 35 -6.23 -28.73 -0.55
C ASN A 35 -5.68 -27.66 0.42
N ALA A 36 -4.90 -26.69 -0.07
CA ALA A 36 -4.31 -25.58 0.73
C ALA A 36 -5.14 -24.28 0.73
N GLY A 37 -6.43 -24.34 0.38
CA GLY A 37 -7.24 -23.17 0.01
C GLY A 37 -7.62 -22.15 1.10
N TYR A 38 -7.29 -22.33 2.39
CA TYR A 38 -7.89 -21.49 3.45
C TYR A 38 -7.01 -21.19 4.68
N LYS A 39 -5.68 -21.02 4.54
CA LYS A 39 -4.85 -20.59 5.70
C LYS A 39 -3.51 -19.96 5.32
N HIS A 40 -3.53 -18.81 4.64
CA HIS A 40 -2.29 -18.06 4.38
C HIS A 40 -2.25 -16.77 5.21
N TYR A 41 -1.76 -16.88 6.45
CA TYR A 41 -1.09 -15.78 7.12
C TYR A 41 0.37 -15.83 6.68
N MET A 42 0.94 -14.72 6.20
CA MET A 42 2.36 -14.62 5.88
C MET A 42 3.03 -13.72 6.91
N MET A 43 3.94 -14.29 7.72
CA MET A 43 5.01 -13.52 8.35
C MET A 43 6.12 -13.40 7.30
N SER A 44 6.53 -12.17 6.99
CA SER A 44 7.53 -11.87 5.96
C SER A 44 8.91 -12.47 6.30
N ASN A 45 9.65 -12.91 5.29
CA ASN A 45 10.94 -13.61 5.42
C ASN A 45 12.13 -12.62 5.46
N ASP A 46 13.29 -13.09 5.92
CA ASP A 46 14.48 -12.33 6.31
C ASP A 46 15.13 -11.50 5.19
N TYR A 47 14.70 -10.24 5.04
CA TYR A 47 15.44 -9.20 4.33
C TYR A 47 16.10 -8.19 5.28
N THR A 48 17.43 -8.08 5.24
CA THR A 48 18.23 -7.01 5.84
C THR A 48 18.74 -6.11 4.71
N GLU A 49 18.61 -4.79 4.87
CA GLU A 49 18.96 -3.78 3.88
C GLU A 49 20.38 -3.98 3.28
N ASP A 50 20.47 -4.00 1.94
CA ASP A 50 21.27 -3.02 1.19
C ASP A 50 21.16 -3.28 -0.32
N LYS A 51 20.65 -2.26 -1.05
CA LYS A 51 20.83 -2.01 -2.50
C LYS A 51 20.08 -2.94 -3.48
N PHE A 52 18.84 -2.57 -3.75
CA PHE A 52 18.07 -3.06 -4.88
C PHE A 52 18.39 -2.22 -6.14
N GLY A 53 19.25 -2.74 -7.02
CA GLY A 53 19.57 -2.10 -8.30
C GLY A 53 18.65 -2.62 -9.40
N ILE A 54 17.85 -1.75 -10.02
CA ILE A 54 16.94 -2.17 -11.10
C ILE A 54 17.32 -1.54 -12.45
N SER A 55 17.73 -2.39 -13.39
CA SER A 55 17.83 -2.05 -14.81
C SER A 55 16.71 -2.77 -15.57
N GLY A 56 15.58 -2.09 -15.79
CA GLY A 56 14.41 -2.71 -16.44
C GLY A 56 13.20 -1.80 -16.66
N GLY A 57 13.32 -0.86 -17.60
CA GLY A 57 12.28 -0.52 -18.59
C GLY A 57 10.86 -0.06 -18.21
N SER A 58 10.46 0.09 -16.95
CA SER A 58 9.14 0.65 -16.62
C SER A 58 9.18 2.13 -16.23
N LYS A 59 8.07 2.84 -16.48
CA LYS A 59 7.92 4.28 -16.25
C LYS A 59 7.91 4.66 -14.76
N ASP A 60 7.72 3.70 -13.86
CA ASP A 60 7.50 3.92 -12.43
C ASP A 60 8.12 2.78 -11.59
N ALA A 61 8.35 3.03 -10.28
CA ALA A 61 9.03 2.11 -9.39
C ALA A 61 8.21 0.84 -9.09
N LEU A 62 6.88 0.96 -8.99
CA LEU A 62 6.01 -0.18 -8.73
C LEU A 62 6.08 -1.20 -9.88
N SER A 63 5.89 -0.76 -11.12
CA SER A 63 6.03 -1.62 -12.30
C SER A 63 7.39 -2.31 -12.33
N THR A 64 8.42 -1.62 -11.86
CA THR A 64 9.78 -2.11 -11.84
C THR A 64 9.91 -3.29 -10.86
N VAL A 65 9.38 -3.13 -9.64
CA VAL A 65 9.34 -4.19 -8.62
C VAL A 65 8.48 -5.36 -9.07
N LEU A 66 7.32 -5.10 -9.67
CA LEU A 66 6.44 -6.16 -10.18
C LEU A 66 7.13 -7.02 -11.25
N ASN A 67 7.84 -6.39 -12.19
CA ASN A 67 8.61 -7.11 -13.21
C ASN A 67 9.71 -7.98 -12.61
N LEU A 68 10.41 -7.50 -11.57
CA LEU A 68 11.42 -8.28 -10.86
C LEU A 68 10.85 -9.47 -10.08
N LEU A 69 9.59 -9.36 -9.63
CA LEU A 69 8.84 -10.46 -9.05
C LEU A 69 8.28 -11.45 -10.11
N GLY A 70 8.54 -11.19 -11.40
CA GLY A 70 7.94 -11.97 -12.50
C GLY A 70 6.42 -11.75 -12.65
N ILE A 71 5.91 -10.64 -12.13
CA ILE A 71 4.49 -10.27 -12.16
C ILE A 71 4.26 -9.22 -13.24
N ASN A 72 3.47 -9.53 -14.26
CA ASN A 72 3.07 -8.54 -15.27
C ASN A 72 2.16 -7.47 -14.64
N PRO A 73 2.55 -6.17 -14.62
CA PRO A 73 1.76 -5.10 -14.00
C PRO A 73 0.33 -4.97 -14.55
N SER A 74 0.13 -5.25 -15.84
CA SER A 74 -1.16 -5.12 -16.52
C SER A 74 -2.02 -6.38 -16.42
N ALA A 75 -1.48 -7.50 -15.95
CA ALA A 75 -2.25 -8.73 -15.81
C ALA A 75 -3.24 -8.65 -14.62
N PRO A 76 -4.34 -9.42 -14.66
CA PRO A 76 -5.25 -9.63 -13.55
C PRO A 76 -4.53 -9.91 -12.22
N ALA A 77 -4.93 -9.21 -11.17
CA ALA A 77 -4.48 -9.48 -9.81
C ALA A 77 -5.10 -10.77 -9.25
N SER A 78 -4.33 -11.47 -8.42
CA SER A 78 -4.67 -12.77 -7.82
C SER A 78 -4.10 -12.87 -6.40
N MET A 79 -4.49 -13.90 -5.65
CA MET A 79 -3.87 -14.18 -4.35
C MET A 79 -2.37 -14.47 -4.45
N TYR A 80 -1.90 -15.03 -5.57
CA TYR A 80 -0.47 -15.23 -5.82
C TYR A 80 0.25 -13.89 -5.89
N SER A 81 -0.24 -12.95 -6.70
CA SER A 81 0.40 -11.65 -6.83
C SER A 81 0.29 -10.81 -5.56
N PHE A 82 -0.83 -10.90 -4.82
CA PHE A 82 -0.93 -10.34 -3.46
C PHE A 82 0.18 -10.86 -2.56
N SER A 83 0.35 -12.18 -2.48
CA SER A 83 1.33 -12.82 -1.60
C SER A 83 2.76 -12.41 -1.94
N ALA A 84 3.10 -12.43 -3.24
CA ALA A 84 4.42 -12.03 -3.72
C ALA A 84 4.68 -10.53 -3.48
N MET A 85 3.72 -9.65 -3.78
CA MET A 85 3.85 -8.21 -3.51
C MET A 85 4.00 -7.93 -2.01
N ALA A 86 3.17 -8.55 -1.16
CA ALA A 86 3.21 -8.35 0.28
C ALA A 86 4.57 -8.74 0.88
N SER A 87 5.23 -9.78 0.33
CA SER A 87 6.55 -10.19 0.79
C SER A 87 7.67 -9.15 0.57
N VAL A 88 7.46 -8.17 -0.33
CA VAL A 88 8.45 -7.16 -0.70
C VAL A 88 8.02 -5.75 -0.31
N LEU A 89 6.75 -5.41 -0.50
CA LEU A 89 6.23 -4.05 -0.33
C LEU A 89 5.79 -3.76 1.11
N VAL A 90 5.49 -4.79 1.90
CA VAL A 90 4.90 -4.62 3.23
C VAL A 90 5.97 -4.83 4.30
N PRO A 91 6.10 -3.92 5.30
CA PRO A 91 7.05 -4.09 6.39
C PRO A 91 6.83 -5.42 7.13
N LYS A 92 7.92 -6.05 7.58
CA LYS A 92 7.86 -7.41 8.15
C LYS A 92 7.00 -7.55 9.39
N ASP A 93 6.93 -6.49 10.18
CA ASP A 93 6.17 -6.44 11.41
C ASP A 93 4.72 -6.00 11.18
N ALA A 94 4.36 -5.69 9.93
CA ALA A 94 3.01 -5.32 9.57
C ALA A 94 2.15 -6.56 9.31
N TRP A 95 0.88 -6.47 9.70
CA TRP A 95 -0.13 -7.46 9.37
C TRP A 95 -0.96 -6.94 8.19
N ILE A 96 -1.06 -7.73 7.14
CA ILE A 96 -1.89 -7.44 5.96
C ILE A 96 -2.69 -8.67 5.55
N ALA A 97 -3.95 -8.46 5.18
CA ALA A 97 -4.81 -9.52 4.66
C ALA A 97 -5.78 -9.01 3.61
N VAL A 98 -6.41 -9.96 2.91
CA VAL A 98 -7.58 -9.69 2.06
C VAL A 98 -8.84 -9.94 2.88
N ALA A 99 -9.85 -9.09 2.71
CA ALA A 99 -11.04 -9.14 3.53
C ALA A 99 -11.82 -10.45 3.35
N ASN A 100 -12.11 -11.12 4.44
CA ASN A 100 -13.10 -12.16 4.58
C ASN A 100 -13.69 -12.03 5.99
N LYS A 101 -14.61 -12.92 6.37
CA LYS A 101 -15.25 -12.85 7.69
C LYS A 101 -14.21 -12.82 8.83
N ASP A 102 -13.27 -13.75 8.82
CA ASP A 102 -12.31 -13.94 9.90
C ASP A 102 -11.28 -12.81 9.95
N THR A 103 -10.76 -12.37 8.80
CA THR A 103 -9.79 -11.26 8.75
C THR A 103 -10.45 -9.96 9.15
N MET A 104 -11.70 -9.71 8.75
CA MET A 104 -12.46 -8.52 9.20
C MET A 104 -12.73 -8.53 10.70
N ASP A 105 -13.04 -9.69 11.29
CA ASP A 105 -13.21 -9.82 12.74
C ASP A 105 -11.88 -9.56 13.48
N GLU A 106 -10.77 -10.07 12.95
CA GLU A 106 -9.44 -9.83 13.50
C GLU A 106 -9.00 -8.36 13.36
N TRP A 107 -9.35 -7.73 12.24
CA TRP A 107 -9.07 -6.33 11.96
C TRP A 107 -9.92 -5.42 12.84
N ALA A 108 -11.22 -5.68 13.04
CA ALA A 108 -12.12 -4.79 13.76
C ALA A 108 -11.94 -4.79 15.29
N LYS A 109 -11.00 -5.56 15.85
CA LYS A 109 -10.71 -5.56 17.29
C LYS A 109 -10.38 -4.15 17.77
N GLY A 110 -11.21 -3.63 18.68
CA GLY A 110 -11.04 -2.30 19.25
C GLY A 110 -11.40 -1.14 18.31
N TYR A 111 -12.04 -1.40 17.17
CA TYR A 111 -12.43 -0.35 16.22
C TYR A 111 -13.76 -0.66 15.53
N VAL A 112 -14.28 0.30 14.76
CA VAL A 112 -15.55 0.13 14.04
C VAL A 112 -15.41 -0.87 12.90
N LYS A 113 -16.36 -1.79 12.78
CA LYS A 113 -16.31 -2.86 11.78
C LYS A 113 -16.82 -2.39 10.41
N PHE A 114 -16.02 -2.63 9.37
CA PHE A 114 -16.43 -2.51 7.98
C PHE A 114 -17.07 -3.82 7.51
N ASN A 115 -17.94 -3.74 6.51
CA ASN A 115 -18.53 -4.89 5.85
C ASN A 115 -17.98 -5.03 4.43
N ILE A 116 -18.06 -6.23 3.87
CA ILE A 116 -17.80 -6.45 2.44
C ILE A 116 -19.13 -6.28 1.70
N ASN A 117 -19.21 -5.30 0.80
CA ASN A 117 -20.43 -5.05 0.06
C ASN A 117 -20.59 -6.01 -1.14
N LYS A 118 -21.73 -5.93 -1.84
CA LYS A 118 -22.04 -6.81 -2.98
C LYS A 118 -21.04 -6.75 -4.15
N ASN A 119 -20.22 -5.70 -4.21
CA ASN A 119 -19.21 -5.50 -5.24
C ASN A 119 -17.82 -5.91 -4.76
N ASP A 120 -17.73 -6.50 -3.56
CA ASP A 120 -16.50 -6.89 -2.85
C ASP A 120 -15.61 -5.72 -2.40
N PHE A 121 -16.18 -4.52 -2.22
CA PHE A 121 -15.47 -3.41 -1.58
C PHE A 121 -15.73 -3.38 -0.07
N LEU A 122 -14.84 -2.70 0.66
CA LEU A 122 -15.01 -2.44 2.08
C LEU A 122 -15.99 -1.28 2.23
N GLU A 123 -17.01 -1.45 3.04
CA GLU A 123 -18.05 -0.45 3.25
C GLU A 123 -18.25 -0.21 4.74
N TYR A 124 -18.18 1.06 5.13
CA TYR A 124 -18.68 1.53 6.41
C TYR A 124 -19.93 2.37 6.19
N SER A 125 -20.96 2.14 7.02
CA SER A 125 -22.16 2.96 7.01
C SER A 125 -22.57 3.32 8.42
N ASN A 126 -22.80 4.61 8.65
CA ASN A 126 -23.31 5.17 9.90
C ASN A 126 -24.77 5.65 9.78
N GLY A 127 -25.51 5.15 8.77
CA GLY A 127 -26.91 5.53 8.51
C GLY A 127 -27.09 6.82 7.69
N PHE A 128 -26.10 7.72 7.66
CA PHE A 128 -26.15 8.98 6.91
C PHE A 128 -25.14 9.04 5.76
N GLN A 129 -24.02 8.32 5.90
CA GLN A 129 -22.94 8.26 4.93
C GLN A 129 -22.58 6.80 4.63
N LYS A 130 -22.13 6.56 3.40
CA LYS A 130 -21.58 5.28 2.94
C LYS A 130 -20.20 5.54 2.38
N ASP A 131 -19.19 5.08 3.09
CA ASP A 131 -17.81 5.19 2.65
C ASP A 131 -17.37 3.84 2.10
N VAL A 132 -16.82 3.86 0.88
CA VAL A 132 -16.39 2.66 0.17
C VAL A 132 -14.88 2.72 -0.04
N ALA A 133 -14.16 1.72 0.46
CA ALA A 133 -12.71 1.68 0.44
C ALA A 133 -12.18 0.43 -0.26
N ARG A 134 -10.97 0.56 -0.82
CA ARG A 134 -10.21 -0.53 -1.45
C ARG A 134 -9.16 -1.14 -0.51
N GLY A 135 -8.69 -0.35 0.44
CA GLY A 135 -7.84 -0.75 1.54
C GLY A 135 -8.25 0.05 2.78
N ILE A 136 -8.02 -0.51 3.96
CA ILE A 136 -8.17 0.17 5.24
C ILE A 136 -7.08 -0.27 6.20
N THR A 137 -6.60 0.68 7.02
CA THR A 137 -5.68 0.43 8.12
C THR A 137 -6.37 0.73 9.44
N ASN A 138 -6.33 -0.20 10.39
CA ASN A 138 -6.95 0.01 11.70
C ASN A 138 -6.08 1.00 12.52
N PRO A 139 -6.63 2.14 12.97
CA PRO A 139 -5.86 3.16 13.70
C PRO A 139 -5.49 2.77 15.14
N VAL A 140 -6.07 1.68 15.66
CA VAL A 140 -5.77 1.11 16.99
C VAL A 140 -4.70 0.02 16.89
N THR A 141 -4.82 -0.87 15.91
CA THR A 141 -3.98 -2.09 15.83
C THR A 141 -2.95 -2.07 14.71
N GLY A 142 -2.99 -1.11 13.79
CA GLY A 142 -2.11 -1.04 12.62
C GLY A 142 -2.38 -2.11 11.56
N LYS A 143 -3.37 -2.98 11.75
CA LYS A 143 -3.71 -4.04 10.80
C LYS A 143 -4.23 -3.45 9.49
N MET A 144 -3.70 -3.93 8.37
CA MET A 144 -4.13 -3.54 7.03
C MET A 144 -5.07 -4.61 6.44
N ILE A 145 -6.18 -4.17 5.84
CA ILE A 145 -7.05 -5.04 5.03
C ILE A 145 -7.24 -4.45 3.64
N LEU A 146 -7.16 -5.33 2.64
CA LEU A 146 -7.47 -5.03 1.25
C LEU A 146 -8.82 -5.63 0.84
N ALA A 147 -9.57 -4.90 0.02
CA ALA A 147 -10.85 -5.32 -0.53
C ALA A 147 -10.71 -6.51 -1.49
N PRO A 148 -11.58 -7.53 -1.44
CA PRO A 148 -11.53 -8.64 -2.40
C PRO A 148 -11.78 -8.20 -3.84
N ALA A 149 -12.44 -7.05 -4.06
CA ALA A 149 -12.59 -6.41 -5.36
C ALA A 149 -11.26 -6.05 -6.06
N LEU A 150 -10.13 -6.12 -5.35
CA LEU A 150 -8.81 -5.93 -5.94
C LEU A 150 -8.28 -7.19 -6.64
N LEU A 151 -8.91 -8.34 -6.45
CA LEU A 151 -8.43 -9.63 -6.95
C LEU A 151 -9.37 -10.20 -8.02
N ASN A 152 -9.00 -11.39 -8.53
CA ASN A 152 -9.80 -12.19 -9.44
C ASN A 152 -10.15 -11.45 -10.75
N GLY A 153 -9.20 -10.67 -11.27
CA GLY A 153 -9.34 -9.96 -12.55
C GLY A 153 -10.23 -8.72 -12.55
N LYS A 154 -10.74 -8.30 -11.38
CA LYS A 154 -11.43 -7.01 -11.23
C LYS A 154 -10.46 -5.82 -11.28
N ARG A 155 -9.18 -6.04 -10.97
CA ARG A 155 -8.09 -5.07 -11.07
C ARG A 155 -6.81 -5.73 -11.59
N THR A 156 -5.87 -4.89 -12.02
CA THR A 156 -4.53 -5.31 -12.44
C THR A 156 -3.59 -5.45 -11.24
N ASN A 157 -2.48 -6.15 -11.43
CA ASN A 157 -1.38 -6.24 -10.47
C ASN A 157 -0.86 -4.86 -10.05
N PHE A 158 -0.78 -3.92 -11.00
CA PHE A 158 -0.45 -2.53 -10.71
C PHE A 158 -1.46 -1.88 -9.76
N GLY A 159 -2.75 -2.07 -10.02
CA GLY A 159 -3.80 -1.54 -9.15
C GLY A 159 -3.78 -2.13 -7.75
N LEU A 160 -3.50 -3.43 -7.61
CA LEU A 160 -3.33 -4.09 -6.32
C LEU A 160 -2.12 -3.52 -5.57
N GLY A 161 -0.95 -3.45 -6.23
CA GLY A 161 0.27 -2.93 -5.62
C GLY A 161 0.14 -1.47 -5.20
N SER A 162 -0.54 -0.65 -6.00
CA SER A 162 -0.82 0.75 -5.67
C SER A 162 -1.62 0.90 -4.38
N VAL A 163 -2.69 0.12 -4.19
CA VAL A 163 -3.45 0.16 -2.93
C VAL A 163 -2.65 -0.40 -1.77
N MET A 164 -1.86 -1.46 -1.98
CA MET A 164 -1.00 -2.00 -0.92
C MET A 164 0.02 -0.96 -0.41
N ILE A 165 0.66 -0.22 -1.32
CA ILE A 165 1.61 0.85 -0.99
C ILE A 165 0.92 1.98 -0.22
N HIS A 166 -0.30 2.34 -0.62
CA HIS A 166 -1.12 3.32 0.10
C HIS A 166 -1.35 2.91 1.56
N GLU A 167 -1.79 1.67 1.80
CA GLU A 167 -1.99 1.16 3.16
C GLU A 167 -0.68 1.05 3.96
N VAL A 168 0.44 0.71 3.32
CA VAL A 168 1.76 0.69 4.00
C VAL A 168 2.11 2.06 4.56
N LYS A 169 1.72 3.16 3.89
CA LYS A 169 1.93 4.50 4.43
C LYS A 169 1.04 4.78 5.65
N HIS A 170 -0.22 4.36 5.62
CA HIS A 170 -1.08 4.42 6.81
C HIS A 170 -0.50 3.64 7.99
N TYR A 171 -0.01 2.42 7.75
CA TYR A 171 0.68 1.61 8.76
C TYR A 171 1.90 2.32 9.35
N THR A 172 2.73 2.91 8.50
CA THR A 172 3.92 3.67 8.93
C THR A 172 3.53 4.89 9.76
N ASN A 173 2.46 5.59 9.37
CA ASN A 173 1.92 6.71 10.15
C ASN A 173 1.36 6.25 11.50
N TRP A 174 0.72 5.08 11.57
CA TRP A 174 0.28 4.47 12.84
C TRP A 174 1.47 4.14 13.76
N LYS A 175 2.53 3.50 13.23
CA LYS A 175 3.78 3.23 13.98
C LYS A 175 4.41 4.48 14.57
N ASN A 176 4.32 5.60 13.85
CA ASN A 176 4.86 6.89 14.28
C ASN A 176 3.91 7.69 15.19
N GLY A 177 2.75 7.12 15.56
CA GLY A 177 1.76 7.77 16.42
C GLY A 177 0.98 8.90 15.75
N ILE A 178 1.01 8.99 14.42
CA ILE A 178 0.28 9.99 13.64
C ILE A 178 -1.16 9.53 13.39
N LEU A 179 -1.34 8.26 13.00
CA LEU A 179 -2.66 7.67 12.80
C LEU A 179 -3.20 7.14 14.14
N GLN A 180 -3.64 8.06 15.01
CA GLN A 180 -4.23 7.75 16.31
C GLN A 180 -5.52 8.55 16.51
N GLY A 181 -6.66 7.87 16.42
CA GLY A 181 -7.98 8.46 16.71
C GLY A 181 -8.77 8.95 15.50
N ASN A 182 -9.78 9.78 15.75
CA ASN A 182 -10.81 10.17 14.78
C ASN A 182 -10.79 11.67 14.43
N ASP A 183 -9.64 12.35 14.58
CA ASP A 183 -9.53 13.76 14.21
C ASP A 183 -9.61 13.92 12.67
N PRO A 184 -10.60 14.66 12.14
CA PRO A 184 -10.78 14.78 10.70
C PRO A 184 -9.59 15.40 9.95
N LEU A 185 -8.86 16.34 10.57
CA LEU A 185 -7.70 16.97 9.96
C LEU A 185 -6.52 16.00 9.92
N VAL A 186 -6.28 15.28 11.02
CA VAL A 186 -5.23 14.25 11.07
C VAL A 186 -5.50 13.14 10.07
N ASN A 187 -6.75 12.70 9.96
CA ASN A 187 -7.17 11.69 8.99
C ASN A 187 -6.96 12.17 7.54
N ALA A 188 -7.34 13.41 7.23
CA ALA A 188 -7.12 13.98 5.90
C ALA A 188 -5.63 14.13 5.56
N LEU A 189 -4.80 14.56 6.51
CA LEU A 189 -3.34 14.63 6.33
C LEU A 189 -2.70 13.25 6.14
N ASN A 190 -3.16 12.26 6.91
CA ASN A 190 -2.73 10.87 6.79
C ASN A 190 -3.04 10.31 5.38
N GLU A 191 -4.23 10.57 4.85
CA GLU A 191 -4.64 10.19 3.50
C GLU A 191 -3.82 10.89 2.42
N ILE A 192 -3.65 12.21 2.50
CA ILE A 192 -2.81 12.98 1.56
C ILE A 192 -1.38 12.42 1.54
N SER A 193 -0.78 12.14 2.70
CA SER A 193 0.57 11.58 2.76
C SER A 193 0.66 10.19 2.12
N SER A 194 -0.43 9.42 2.15
CA SER A 194 -0.52 8.08 1.57
C SER A 194 -0.69 8.12 0.05
N TYR A 195 -1.47 9.08 -0.46
CA TYR A 195 -1.53 9.37 -1.89
C TYR A 195 -0.18 9.87 -2.43
N GLN A 196 0.50 10.77 -1.71
CA GLN A 196 1.82 11.27 -2.09
C GLN A 196 2.85 10.15 -2.15
N PHE A 197 2.92 9.32 -1.11
CA PHE A 197 3.81 8.17 -1.08
C PHE A 197 3.51 7.18 -2.22
N THR A 198 2.23 6.92 -2.49
CA THR A 198 1.84 6.06 -3.62
C THR A 198 2.25 6.66 -4.97
N ALA A 199 2.14 7.98 -5.14
CA ALA A 199 2.53 8.67 -6.36
C ALA A 199 4.05 8.59 -6.65
N GLU A 200 4.88 8.56 -5.61
CA GLU A 200 6.32 8.31 -5.75
C GLU A 200 6.61 6.93 -6.36
N TRP A 201 5.75 5.95 -6.07
CA TRP A 201 5.87 4.59 -6.59
C TRP A 201 5.25 4.41 -7.97
N THR A 202 4.08 5.00 -8.22
CA THR A 202 3.29 4.81 -9.45
C THR A 202 3.60 5.85 -10.53
N GLY A 203 4.34 6.90 -10.19
CA GLY A 203 4.63 8.04 -11.07
C GLY A 203 3.42 8.95 -11.35
N SER A 204 2.28 8.72 -10.70
CA SER A 204 1.09 9.58 -10.86
C SER A 204 0.23 9.64 -9.59
N MET A 205 -0.34 10.81 -9.34
CA MET A 205 -1.22 11.06 -8.20
C MET A 205 -2.65 10.59 -8.52
N ASP A 206 -3.26 9.78 -7.66
CA ASP A 206 -4.67 9.42 -7.79
C ASP A 206 -5.56 10.61 -7.42
N SER A 207 -6.64 10.81 -8.18
CA SER A 207 -7.64 11.86 -7.97
C SER A 207 -8.34 11.83 -6.60
N GLY A 208 -8.32 10.69 -5.89
CA GLY A 208 -8.87 10.57 -4.54
C GLY A 208 -8.29 11.59 -3.55
N ILE A 209 -7.06 12.06 -3.76
CA ILE A 209 -6.42 13.10 -2.93
C ILE A 209 -7.25 14.39 -2.83
N PHE A 210 -8.04 14.75 -3.86
CA PHE A 210 -8.78 16.01 -3.90
C PHE A 210 -9.88 16.09 -2.83
N GLU A 211 -10.48 14.96 -2.46
CA GLU A 211 -11.48 14.89 -1.37
C GLU A 211 -10.88 15.31 -0.02
N TYR A 212 -9.66 14.85 0.25
CA TYR A 212 -8.96 15.16 1.49
C TYR A 212 -8.41 16.59 1.50
N LEU A 213 -7.93 17.10 0.35
CA LEU A 213 -7.57 18.51 0.22
C LEU A 213 -8.77 19.44 0.46
N MET A 214 -9.96 19.04 -0.01
CA MET A 214 -11.20 19.75 0.25
C MET A 214 -11.56 19.72 1.75
N THR A 215 -11.44 18.57 2.40
CA THR A 215 -11.67 18.41 3.84
C THR A 215 -10.80 19.36 4.67
N ILE A 216 -9.51 19.46 4.35
CA ILE A 216 -8.59 20.40 5.02
C ILE A 216 -9.04 21.84 4.79
N SER A 217 -9.38 22.20 3.55
CA SER A 217 -9.82 23.54 3.20
C SER A 217 -11.08 23.94 3.97
N LEU A 218 -12.07 23.05 4.05
CA LEU A 218 -13.31 23.26 4.81
C LEU A 218 -13.06 23.36 6.32
N TYR A 219 -12.15 22.55 6.86
CA TYR A 219 -11.76 22.62 8.27
C TYR A 219 -11.23 24.01 8.65
N TYR A 220 -10.29 24.55 7.86
CA TYR A 220 -9.76 25.90 8.09
C TYR A 220 -10.80 27.01 7.85
N LEU A 221 -11.66 26.89 6.83
CA LEU A 221 -12.72 27.88 6.58
C LEU A 221 -13.77 27.91 7.69
N ASN A 222 -14.14 26.75 8.25
CA ASN A 222 -15.12 26.69 9.34
C ASN A 222 -14.53 27.19 10.66
N THR A 223 -13.26 26.89 10.95
CA THR A 223 -12.60 27.45 12.15
C THR A 223 -12.42 28.97 12.09
N LEU A 224 -12.32 29.56 10.90
CA LEU A 224 -12.30 31.02 10.71
C LEU A 224 -13.67 31.69 10.92
N LYS A 225 -14.78 30.98 10.76
CA LYS A 225 -16.14 31.51 10.98
C LYS A 225 -16.53 31.62 12.46
N TYR A 226 -15.79 30.95 13.35
CA TYR A 226 -16.05 30.93 14.79
C TYR A 226 -14.99 31.73 15.60
N LYS A 227 -14.25 32.61 14.95
CA LYS A 227 -13.39 33.63 15.58
C LYS A 227 -14.01 35.01 15.40
#